data_AF-A0A7C6ADN7-F1
#
_entry.id   AF-A0A7C6ADN7-F1
#
_cell.length_a   1.000
_cell.length_b   1.000
_cell.length_c   1.000
_cell.angle_alpha   90.00
_cell.angle_beta   90.00
_cell.angle_gamma   90.00
#
_symmetry.space_group_name_H-M   'P 1'
#
loop_
_entity.id
_entity.type
_entity.pdbx_description
1 polymer ?
#
loop_
_entity_poly.entity_id
_entity_poly.type
_entity_poly.pdbx_seq_one_letter_code
_entity_poly.pdbx_strand_id
1 'polypeptide(L)'
;MKRQKSNDIKKTEPILYHIPIKFWPADERPRERLLKRGASALTDVELLAILIRIGKKGITAVDLARNLITRIGSLSELSKMSVHDMRRLGIGENQAITILAALELSKRLRASRSKDKIIIRSPEDIVKNFAMQFKGLLQEEFWIFPLNSTNRLLEPKQISRGILNSSLVHPRECFREAISQSAAAVIFLHNHPSGNPEPSAEDLAITRQLIDAGKIIGISVHDHIIIAGDNYISFAERNLM
;
A
#
# COMPACT_ATOMS: atom_id res chain seq x y z
N MET A 1 -67.99 -6.65 37.68
CA MET A 1 -67.43 -7.42 36.55
C MET A 1 -65.94 -7.12 36.44
N LYS A 2 -65.14 -8.18 36.28
CA LYS A 2 -63.70 -8.26 36.57
C LYS A 2 -62.83 -7.51 35.54
N ARG A 3 -61.89 -6.69 36.02
CA ARG A 3 -60.76 -6.16 35.24
C ARG A 3 -59.84 -7.33 34.83
N GLN A 4 -59.71 -7.59 33.54
CA GLN A 4 -58.66 -8.46 32.99
C GLN A 4 -57.30 -7.80 33.23
N LYS A 5 -56.48 -8.43 34.07
CA LYS A 5 -55.04 -8.15 34.13
C LYS A 5 -54.39 -8.84 32.93
N SER A 6 -53.91 -8.05 31.98
CA SER A 6 -53.00 -8.51 30.94
C SER A 6 -51.70 -8.97 31.60
N ASN A 7 -51.43 -10.27 31.51
CA ASN A 7 -50.14 -10.85 31.85
C ASN A 7 -49.12 -10.43 30.78
N ASP A 8 -48.43 -9.31 31.02
CA ASP A 8 -47.21 -8.98 30.27
C ASP A 8 -46.11 -9.94 30.70
N ILE A 9 -45.95 -11.00 29.91
CA ILE A 9 -44.79 -11.88 29.94
C ILE A 9 -43.59 -11.02 29.55
N LYS A 10 -42.85 -10.54 30.54
CA LYS A 10 -41.51 -9.96 30.32
C LYS A 10 -40.68 -11.00 29.57
N LYS A 11 -40.46 -10.78 28.27
CA LYS A 11 -39.46 -11.48 27.48
C LYS A 11 -38.10 -11.23 28.15
N THR A 12 -37.65 -12.17 28.97
CA THR A 12 -36.28 -12.23 29.46
C THR A 12 -35.40 -12.56 28.26
N GLU A 13 -34.65 -11.57 27.76
CA GLU A 13 -33.55 -11.83 26.83
C GLU A 13 -32.58 -12.84 27.47
N PRO A 14 -32.09 -13.84 26.71
CA PRO A 14 -31.18 -14.83 27.25
C PRO A 14 -29.91 -14.14 27.75
N ILE A 15 -29.50 -14.47 28.97
CA ILE A 15 -28.22 -14.05 29.55
C ILE A 15 -27.11 -14.70 28.72
N LEU A 16 -26.68 -14.04 27.66
CA LEU A 16 -25.49 -14.41 26.91
C LEU A 16 -24.28 -14.13 27.79
N TYR A 17 -23.75 -15.19 28.43
CA TYR A 17 -22.46 -15.13 29.11
C TYR A 17 -21.36 -14.78 28.10
N HIS A 18 -21.00 -13.51 27.99
CA HIS A 18 -19.86 -13.09 27.17
C HIS A 18 -18.57 -13.36 27.94
N ILE A 19 -17.89 -14.44 27.55
CA ILE A 19 -16.58 -14.82 28.06
C ILE A 19 -15.60 -13.69 27.73
N PRO A 20 -14.89 -13.09 28.72
CA PRO A 20 -13.86 -12.09 28.44
C PRO A 20 -12.79 -12.64 27.49
N ILE A 21 -12.33 -11.82 26.53
CA ILE A 21 -11.38 -12.22 25.47
C ILE A 21 -10.13 -12.93 26.02
N LYS A 22 -9.63 -12.53 27.19
CA LYS A 22 -8.47 -13.17 27.85
C LYS A 22 -8.67 -14.66 28.18
N PHE A 23 -9.90 -15.16 28.13
CA PHE A 23 -10.24 -16.57 28.36
C PHE A 23 -10.59 -17.32 27.08
N TRP A 24 -10.57 -16.67 25.91
CA TRP A 24 -10.74 -17.36 24.62
C TRP A 24 -9.51 -18.23 24.31
N PRO A 25 -9.59 -19.21 23.40
CA PRO A 25 -8.40 -19.86 22.85
C PRO A 25 -7.40 -18.83 22.33
N ALA A 26 -6.10 -19.02 22.58
CA ALA A 26 -5.08 -18.01 22.22
C ALA A 26 -5.08 -17.68 20.72
N ASP A 27 -5.32 -18.67 19.86
CA ASP A 27 -5.42 -18.51 18.40
C ASP A 27 -6.70 -17.79 17.92
N GLU A 28 -7.62 -17.47 18.83
CA GLU A 28 -8.84 -16.68 18.56
C GLU A 28 -8.76 -15.25 19.13
N ARG A 29 -7.77 -14.96 19.97
CA ARG A 29 -7.61 -13.62 20.56
C ARG A 29 -6.97 -12.67 19.55
N PRO A 30 -7.55 -11.48 19.30
CA PRO A 30 -7.06 -10.59 18.25
C PRO A 30 -5.58 -10.21 18.37
N ARG A 31 -5.08 -9.92 19.58
CA ARG A 31 -3.69 -9.47 19.76
C ARG A 31 -2.69 -10.60 19.53
N GLU A 32 -2.99 -11.78 20.04
CA GLU A 32 -2.18 -12.98 19.88
C GLU A 32 -2.17 -13.44 18.43
N ARG A 33 -3.31 -13.37 17.73
CA ARG A 33 -3.39 -13.59 16.28
C ARG A 33 -2.54 -12.59 15.50
N LEU A 34 -2.60 -11.30 15.85
CA LEU A 34 -1.80 -10.26 15.21
C LEU A 34 -0.29 -10.55 15.36
N LEU A 35 0.15 -10.96 16.55
CA LEU A 35 1.54 -11.32 16.82
C LEU A 35 1.99 -12.58 16.06
N LYS A 36 1.13 -13.60 16.00
CA LYS A 36 1.48 -14.91 15.41
C LYS A 36 1.35 -14.97 13.89
N ARG A 37 0.39 -14.24 13.32
CA ARG A 37 -0.01 -14.36 11.91
C ARG A 37 0.03 -13.02 11.13
N GLY A 38 0.31 -11.91 11.80
CA GLY A 38 0.33 -10.59 11.18
C GLY A 38 -1.06 -9.98 10.99
N ALA A 39 -1.09 -8.70 10.61
CA ALA A 39 -2.32 -7.91 10.49
C ALA A 39 -3.28 -8.41 9.39
N SER A 40 -2.75 -9.01 8.32
CA SER A 40 -3.55 -9.54 7.20
C SER A 40 -4.44 -10.74 7.58
N ALA A 41 -4.17 -11.40 8.70
CA ALA A 41 -4.95 -12.53 9.20
C ALA A 41 -6.16 -12.13 10.07
N LEU A 42 -6.34 -10.83 10.31
CA LEU A 42 -7.41 -10.28 11.13
C LEU A 42 -8.49 -9.63 10.26
N THR A 43 -9.72 -9.76 10.72
CA THR A 43 -10.87 -9.01 10.19
C THR A 43 -10.87 -7.56 10.68
N ASP A 44 -11.63 -6.70 9.98
CA ASP A 44 -11.87 -5.31 10.39
C ASP A 44 -12.38 -5.20 11.84
N VAL A 45 -13.25 -6.13 12.24
CA VAL A 45 -13.78 -6.22 13.60
C VAL A 45 -12.66 -6.47 14.61
N GLU A 46 -11.75 -7.40 14.31
CA GLU A 46 -10.64 -7.72 15.21
C GLU A 46 -9.62 -6.59 15.31
N LEU A 47 -9.28 -5.94 14.18
CA LEU A 47 -8.40 -4.77 14.14
C LEU A 47 -8.98 -3.63 14.97
N LEU A 48 -10.27 -3.36 14.81
CA LEU A 48 -10.96 -2.33 15.57
C LEU A 48 -11.06 -2.69 17.06
N ALA A 49 -11.28 -3.97 17.40
CA ALA A 49 -11.30 -4.45 18.78
C ALA A 49 -9.97 -4.22 19.51
N ILE A 50 -8.83 -4.36 18.80
CA ILE A 50 -7.50 -4.05 19.33
C ILE A 50 -7.41 -2.57 19.73
N LEU A 51 -7.91 -1.65 18.90
CA LEU A 51 -7.94 -0.21 19.17
C LEU A 51 -8.90 0.16 20.31
N ILE A 52 -10.06 -0.51 20.39
CA ILE A 52 -11.04 -0.33 21.46
C ILE A 52 -10.48 -0.81 22.81
N ARG A 53 -9.59 -1.82 22.80
CA ARG A 53 -8.85 -2.42 23.93
C ARG A 53 -9.71 -3.12 24.99
N ILE A 54 -10.80 -2.50 25.44
CA ILE A 54 -11.60 -2.93 26.59
C ILE A 54 -13.08 -2.85 26.21
N GLY A 55 -13.83 -3.89 26.59
CA GLY A 55 -15.28 -3.92 26.44
C GLY A 55 -16.02 -3.10 27.50
N LYS A 56 -17.32 -3.35 27.63
CA LYS A 56 -18.15 -2.88 28.75
C LYS A 56 -18.62 -4.07 29.57
N LYS A 57 -19.28 -3.83 30.72
CA LYS A 57 -19.86 -4.91 31.51
C LYS A 57 -20.81 -5.74 30.63
N GLY A 58 -20.49 -7.02 30.44
CA GLY A 58 -21.26 -7.95 29.60
C GLY A 58 -21.02 -7.87 28.09
N ILE A 59 -20.12 -7.01 27.59
CA ILE A 59 -19.87 -6.83 26.15
C ILE A 59 -18.36 -6.77 25.90
N THR A 60 -17.80 -7.62 25.02
CA THR A 60 -16.36 -7.60 24.74
C THR A 60 -15.97 -6.45 23.79
N ALA A 61 -14.67 -6.17 23.66
CA ALA A 61 -14.18 -5.20 22.66
C ALA A 61 -14.49 -5.64 21.22
N VAL A 62 -14.51 -6.95 20.96
CA VAL A 62 -14.88 -7.55 19.67
C VAL A 62 -16.37 -7.31 19.39
N ASP A 63 -17.23 -7.45 20.40
CA ASP A 63 -18.67 -7.19 20.24
C ASP A 63 -18.96 -5.70 20.02
N LEU A 64 -18.24 -4.80 20.72
CA LEU A 64 -18.33 -3.36 20.47
C LEU A 64 -17.89 -3.01 19.03
N ALA A 65 -16.77 -3.56 18.57
CA ALA A 65 -16.30 -3.36 17.20
C ALA A 65 -17.32 -3.86 16.17
N ARG A 66 -17.86 -5.07 16.39
CA ARG A 66 -18.88 -5.67 15.51
C ARG A 66 -20.13 -4.79 15.46
N ASN A 67 -20.65 -4.37 16.62
CA ASN A 67 -21.82 -3.50 16.69
C ASN A 67 -21.59 -2.15 16.01
N LEU A 68 -20.39 -1.57 16.15
CA LEU A 68 -20.04 -0.32 15.48
C LEU A 68 -20.09 -0.50 13.96
N ILE A 69 -19.39 -1.50 13.43
CA ILE A 69 -19.31 -1.79 11.98
C ILE A 69 -20.71 -2.08 11.42
N THR A 70 -21.52 -2.89 12.10
CA THR A 70 -22.90 -3.20 11.66
C THR A 70 -23.76 -1.95 11.56
N ARG A 71 -23.60 -0.97 12.46
CA ARG A 71 -24.42 0.26 12.47
C ARG A 71 -24.00 1.28 11.43
N ILE A 72 -22.70 1.38 11.13
CA ILE A 72 -22.16 2.35 10.15
C ILE A 72 -22.06 1.76 8.74
N GLY A 73 -22.19 0.44 8.60
CA GLY A 73 -22.10 -0.30 7.34
C GLY A 73 -20.67 -0.56 6.86
N SER A 74 -19.78 0.44 6.91
CA SER A 74 -18.41 0.31 6.42
C SER A 74 -17.37 1.09 7.23
N LEU A 75 -16.11 0.64 7.22
CA LEU A 75 -14.99 1.34 7.85
C LEU A 75 -14.72 2.73 7.25
N SER A 76 -15.15 3.00 6.01
CA SER A 76 -14.99 4.33 5.42
C SER A 76 -15.86 5.38 6.12
N GLU A 77 -17.03 5.00 6.63
CA GLU A 77 -17.91 5.94 7.34
C GLU A 77 -17.36 6.34 8.71
N LEU A 78 -16.58 5.46 9.35
CA LEU A 78 -15.87 5.72 10.60
C LEU A 78 -14.97 6.97 10.52
N SER A 79 -14.40 7.25 9.34
CA SER A 79 -13.53 8.42 9.11
C SER A 79 -14.26 9.77 9.10
N LYS A 80 -15.59 9.77 8.98
CA LYS A 80 -16.43 10.97 8.94
C LYS A 80 -17.10 11.27 10.28
N MET A 81 -17.02 10.33 11.23
CA MET A 81 -17.71 10.44 12.52
C MET A 81 -16.95 11.35 13.48
N SER A 82 -17.70 12.15 14.25
CA SER A 82 -17.16 12.84 15.42
C SER A 82 -17.03 11.90 16.63
N VAL A 83 -16.25 12.31 17.63
CA VAL A 83 -16.21 11.64 18.95
C VAL A 83 -17.62 11.48 19.53
N HIS A 84 -18.45 12.51 19.37
CA HIS A 84 -19.83 12.51 19.84
C HIS A 84 -20.70 11.46 19.14
N ASP A 85 -20.54 11.28 17.82
CA ASP A 85 -21.27 10.25 17.07
C ASP A 85 -20.87 8.85 17.52
N MET A 86 -19.56 8.60 17.70
CA MET A 86 -19.06 7.32 18.20
C MET A 86 -19.56 7.03 19.62
N ARG A 87 -19.67 8.06 20.46
CA ARG A 87 -20.24 7.92 21.81
C ARG A 87 -21.71 7.50 21.79
N ARG A 88 -22.52 8.04 20.87
CA ARG A 88 -23.92 7.60 20.69
C ARG A 88 -24.03 6.13 20.29
N LEU A 89 -23.00 5.60 19.62
CA LEU A 89 -22.91 4.18 19.25
C LEU A 89 -22.27 3.30 20.33
N GLY A 90 -22.00 3.86 21.52
CA GLY A 90 -21.49 3.12 22.66
C GLY A 90 -19.96 3.02 22.74
N ILE A 91 -19.22 3.74 21.91
CA ILE A 91 -17.76 3.83 22.02
C ILE A 91 -17.37 4.87 23.07
N GLY A 92 -16.49 4.52 24.00
CA GLY A 92 -15.98 5.45 25.02
C GLY A 92 -15.15 6.57 24.39
N GLU A 93 -15.04 7.72 25.08
CA GLU A 93 -14.33 8.89 24.56
C GLU A 93 -12.86 8.59 24.20
N ASN A 94 -12.11 7.96 25.10
CA ASN A 94 -10.72 7.55 24.84
C ASN A 94 -10.61 6.55 23.67
N GLN A 95 -11.60 5.69 23.50
CA GLN A 95 -11.65 4.72 22.40
C GLN A 95 -11.88 5.43 21.07
N ALA A 96 -12.82 6.39 21.04
CA ALA A 96 -13.11 7.21 19.87
C ALA A 96 -11.89 8.05 19.46
N ILE A 97 -11.19 8.67 20.42
CA ILE A 97 -9.94 9.42 20.16
C ILE A 97 -8.87 8.51 19.57
N THR A 98 -8.69 7.31 20.11
CA THR A 98 -7.70 6.33 19.61
C THR A 98 -8.02 5.91 18.17
N ILE A 99 -9.30 5.63 17.88
CA ILE A 99 -9.76 5.28 16.54
C ILE A 99 -9.51 6.44 15.56
N LEU A 100 -9.90 7.65 15.92
CA LEU A 100 -9.70 8.84 15.08
C LEU A 100 -8.21 9.11 14.82
N ALA A 101 -7.35 8.95 15.83
CA ALA A 101 -5.91 9.07 15.65
C ALA A 101 -5.36 8.02 14.67
N ALA A 102 -5.78 6.76 14.79
CA ALA A 102 -5.38 5.69 13.87
C ALA A 102 -5.83 5.97 12.43
N LEU A 103 -7.07 6.45 12.24
CA LEU A 103 -7.60 6.81 10.92
C LEU A 103 -6.87 8.00 10.31
N GLU A 104 -6.55 9.03 11.11
CA GLU A 104 -5.79 10.19 10.65
C GLU A 104 -4.36 9.81 10.29
N LEU A 105 -3.68 8.97 11.08
CA LEU A 105 -2.37 8.42 10.72
C LEU A 105 -2.44 7.65 9.40
N SER A 106 -3.45 6.80 9.23
CA SER A 106 -3.69 6.06 7.98
C SER A 106 -3.92 7.02 6.80
N LYS A 107 -4.69 8.10 7.00
CA LYS A 107 -4.90 9.14 5.99
C LYS A 107 -3.60 9.86 5.65
N ARG A 108 -2.77 10.21 6.64
CA ARG A 108 -1.46 10.85 6.42
C ARG A 108 -0.47 9.94 5.70
N LEU A 109 -0.46 8.65 6.02
CA LEU A 109 0.35 7.65 5.32
C LEU A 109 -0.10 7.48 3.86
N ARG A 110 -1.41 7.53 3.59
CA ARG A 110 -1.92 7.55 2.21
C ARG A 110 -1.60 8.88 1.52
N ALA A 111 -1.74 10.00 2.22
CA ALA A 111 -1.43 11.33 1.71
C ALA A 111 0.06 11.49 1.39
N SER A 112 0.96 10.96 2.22
CA SER A 112 2.41 10.94 1.95
C SER A 112 2.76 10.05 0.76
N ARG A 113 2.00 8.97 0.52
CA ARG A 113 2.10 8.15 -0.71
C ARG A 113 1.47 8.78 -1.96
N SER A 114 0.66 9.83 -1.82
CA SER A 114 -0.12 10.42 -2.92
C SER A 114 0.20 11.88 -3.20
N LYS A 115 1.18 12.47 -2.50
CA LYS A 115 1.39 13.91 -2.58
C LYS A 115 2.05 14.44 -3.84
N ASP A 116 2.55 13.60 -4.75
CA ASP A 116 2.79 13.94 -6.16
C ASP A 116 2.91 12.65 -6.98
N LYS A 117 1.82 12.11 -7.54
CA LYS A 117 1.96 11.08 -8.59
C LYS A 117 2.38 11.77 -9.87
N ILE A 118 3.70 11.90 -10.05
CA ILE A 118 4.35 12.44 -11.25
C ILE A 118 3.71 11.78 -12.47
N ILE A 119 3.10 12.57 -13.35
CA ILE A 119 2.63 12.10 -14.66
C ILE A 119 3.82 12.24 -15.60
N ILE A 120 4.24 11.13 -16.19
CA ILE A 120 5.34 11.11 -17.15
C ILE A 120 4.79 11.36 -18.55
N ARG A 121 5.22 12.46 -19.15
CA ARG A 121 4.88 12.86 -20.53
C ARG A 121 6.09 12.82 -21.44
N SER A 122 7.28 13.01 -20.87
CA SER A 122 8.54 12.95 -21.59
C SER A 122 9.69 12.43 -20.69
N PRO A 123 10.84 12.07 -21.27
CA PRO A 123 12.02 11.66 -20.50
C PRO A 123 12.48 12.72 -19.50
N GLU A 124 12.31 14.01 -19.82
CA GLU A 124 12.64 15.12 -18.91
C GLU A 124 11.86 15.06 -17.59
N ASP A 125 10.64 14.53 -17.58
CA ASP A 125 9.88 14.39 -16.34
C ASP A 125 10.57 13.40 -15.38
N ILE A 126 11.19 12.34 -15.90
CA ILE A 126 12.00 11.42 -15.08
C ILE A 126 13.27 12.13 -14.61
N VAL A 127 14.01 12.76 -15.52
CA VAL A 127 15.29 13.41 -15.21
C VAL A 127 15.09 14.53 -14.18
N LYS A 128 14.10 15.40 -14.36
CA LYS A 128 13.80 16.50 -13.44
C LYS A 128 13.47 16.04 -12.02
N ASN A 129 12.77 14.91 -11.89
CA ASN A 129 12.33 14.41 -10.59
C ASN A 129 13.37 13.50 -9.92
N PHE A 130 14.25 12.85 -10.67
CA PHE A 130 15.12 11.80 -10.13
C PHE A 130 16.62 11.99 -10.36
N ALA A 131 17.08 12.87 -11.26
CA ALA A 131 18.52 13.00 -11.58
C ALA A 131 19.39 13.32 -10.35
N MET A 132 18.87 14.08 -9.39
CA MET A 132 19.60 14.41 -8.16
C MET A 132 19.99 13.17 -7.35
N GLN A 133 19.19 12.11 -7.40
CA GLN A 133 19.47 10.84 -6.71
C GLN A 133 20.67 10.11 -7.31
N PHE A 134 20.92 10.31 -8.61
CA PHE A 134 21.99 9.64 -9.35
C PHE A 134 23.29 10.43 -9.40
N LYS A 135 23.26 11.70 -8.99
CA LYS A 135 24.41 12.60 -9.05
C LYS A 135 25.49 12.16 -8.05
N GLY A 136 26.71 11.95 -8.55
CA GLY A 136 27.87 11.59 -7.71
C GLY A 136 27.93 10.13 -7.27
N LEU A 137 27.04 9.27 -7.79
CA LEU A 137 27.14 7.83 -7.56
C LEU A 137 28.41 7.27 -8.21
N LEU A 138 29.18 6.51 -7.44
CA LEU A 138 30.43 5.87 -7.90
C LEU A 138 30.20 4.49 -8.54
N GLN A 139 28.97 3.98 -8.47
CA GLN A 139 28.56 2.70 -9.03
C GLN A 139 27.35 2.91 -9.94
N GLU A 140 27.25 2.08 -10.96
CA GLU A 140 26.06 2.01 -11.80
C GLU A 140 24.91 1.40 -10.99
N GLU A 141 23.73 1.98 -11.14
CA GLU A 141 22.48 1.46 -10.60
C GLU A 141 21.47 1.35 -11.73
N PHE A 142 20.80 0.20 -11.84
CA PHE A 142 19.70 0.01 -12.79
C PHE A 142 18.37 0.07 -12.04
N TRP A 143 17.45 0.87 -12.55
CA TRP A 143 16.17 1.18 -11.93
C TRP A 143 15.02 0.92 -12.89
N ILE A 144 13.88 0.56 -12.31
CA ILE A 144 12.59 0.47 -12.99
C ILE A 144 11.65 1.56 -12.46
N PHE A 145 10.95 2.20 -13.38
CA PHE A 145 9.96 3.25 -13.14
C PHE A 145 8.61 2.75 -13.68
N PRO A 146 7.80 2.04 -12.86
CA PRO A 146 6.54 1.46 -13.33
C PRO A 146 5.48 2.56 -13.49
N LEU A 147 4.67 2.46 -14.52
CA LEU A 147 3.63 3.41 -14.89
C LEU A 147 2.26 2.72 -14.91
N ASN A 148 1.23 3.43 -14.48
CA ASN A 148 -0.15 2.99 -14.69
C ASN A 148 -0.65 3.33 -16.12
N SER A 149 -1.88 2.94 -16.46
CA SER A 149 -2.50 3.19 -17.77
C SER A 149 -2.71 4.67 -18.15
N THR A 150 -2.46 5.60 -17.22
CA THR A 150 -2.52 7.06 -17.44
C THR A 150 -1.14 7.71 -17.38
N ASN A 151 -0.06 6.92 -17.54
CA ASN A 151 1.33 7.33 -17.40
C ASN A 151 1.68 7.98 -16.05
N ARG A 152 0.94 7.67 -14.99
CA ARG A 152 1.32 8.08 -13.64
C ARG A 152 2.36 7.12 -13.10
N LEU A 153 3.44 7.70 -12.60
CA LEU A 153 4.50 6.97 -11.94
C LEU A 153 3.97 6.27 -10.68
N LEU A 154 4.26 4.98 -10.58
CA LEU A 154 4.07 4.15 -9.39
C LEU A 154 5.32 4.26 -8.51
N GLU A 155 5.69 3.23 -7.75
CA GLU A 155 6.87 3.28 -6.90
C GLU A 155 8.12 2.84 -7.69
N PRO A 156 9.11 3.72 -7.96
CA PRO A 156 10.35 3.31 -8.59
C PRO A 156 11.12 2.33 -7.73
N LYS A 157 11.81 1.37 -8.35
CA LYS A 157 12.61 0.37 -7.65
C LYS A 157 13.99 0.22 -8.28
N GLN A 158 14.99 0.10 -7.42
CA GLN A 158 16.32 -0.32 -7.84
C GLN A 158 16.31 -1.84 -8.08
N ILE A 159 16.79 -2.25 -9.25
CA ILE A 159 16.93 -3.66 -9.65
C ILE A 159 18.33 -4.16 -9.36
N SER A 160 19.36 -3.37 -9.68
CA SER A 160 20.76 -3.75 -9.48
C SER A 160 21.62 -2.57 -9.01
N ARG A 161 22.77 -2.91 -8.42
CA ARG A 161 23.86 -1.99 -8.05
C ARG A 161 25.19 -2.64 -8.42
N GLY A 162 26.09 -1.89 -9.04
CA GLY A 162 27.36 -2.37 -9.57
C GLY A 162 27.33 -2.50 -11.09
N ILE A 163 28.35 -3.16 -11.66
CA ILE A 163 28.54 -3.24 -13.12
C ILE A 163 27.27 -3.79 -13.79
N LEU A 164 26.74 -3.05 -14.76
CA LEU A 164 25.62 -3.51 -15.56
C LEU A 164 26.04 -4.71 -16.42
N ASN A 165 25.42 -5.87 -16.16
CA ASN A 165 25.50 -7.01 -17.05
C ASN A 165 24.17 -7.75 -17.07
N SER A 166 23.94 -8.49 -18.16
CA SER A 166 22.72 -9.27 -18.39
C SER A 166 22.35 -10.25 -17.27
N SER A 167 23.32 -10.71 -16.45
CA SER A 167 23.05 -11.60 -15.31
C SER A 167 22.42 -10.87 -14.12
N LEU A 168 22.75 -9.59 -13.93
CA LEU A 168 22.25 -8.76 -12.84
C LEU A 168 20.94 -8.04 -13.20
N VAL A 169 20.73 -7.75 -14.49
CA VAL A 169 19.51 -7.11 -15.01
C VAL A 169 18.69 -8.13 -15.81
N HIS A 170 18.16 -9.12 -15.10
CA HIS A 170 17.36 -10.17 -15.72
C HIS A 170 15.88 -9.74 -15.85
N PRO A 171 15.19 -9.94 -17.01
CA PRO A 171 13.80 -9.53 -17.20
C PRO A 171 12.84 -10.01 -16.11
N ARG A 172 13.05 -11.23 -15.60
CA ARG A 172 12.28 -11.78 -14.46
C ARG A 172 12.26 -10.83 -13.25
N GLU A 173 13.39 -10.26 -12.87
CA GLU A 173 13.47 -9.39 -11.69
C GLU A 173 12.85 -8.02 -11.98
N CYS A 174 13.10 -7.46 -13.17
CA CYS A 174 12.48 -6.22 -13.62
C CYS A 174 10.96 -6.31 -13.62
N PHE A 175 10.40 -7.30 -14.32
CA PHE A 175 8.96 -7.42 -14.48
C PHE A 175 8.24 -7.97 -13.24
N ARG A 176 8.94 -8.63 -12.29
CA ARG A 176 8.37 -8.97 -10.98
C ARG A 176 7.88 -7.71 -10.25
N GLU A 177 8.66 -6.63 -10.28
CA GLU A 177 8.29 -5.35 -9.66
C GLU A 177 7.19 -4.62 -10.44
N ALA A 178 7.19 -4.69 -11.77
CA ALA A 178 6.12 -4.10 -12.59
C ALA A 178 4.77 -4.80 -12.33
N ILE A 179 4.77 -6.14 -12.27
CA ILE A 179 3.59 -6.97 -12.03
C ILE A 179 3.05 -6.74 -10.61
N SER A 180 3.92 -6.72 -9.58
CA SER A 180 3.49 -6.54 -8.19
C SER A 180 2.79 -5.19 -7.97
N GLN A 181 3.12 -4.19 -8.78
CA GLN A 181 2.52 -2.86 -8.74
C GLN A 181 1.35 -2.66 -9.72
N SER A 182 0.96 -3.69 -10.48
CA SER A 182 -0.07 -3.62 -11.53
C SER A 182 0.23 -2.53 -12.58
N ALA A 183 1.49 -2.46 -13.01
CA ALA A 183 1.94 -1.51 -14.02
C ALA A 183 1.38 -1.86 -15.41
N ALA A 184 0.99 -0.84 -16.17
CA ALA A 184 0.64 -0.97 -17.59
C ALA A 184 1.86 -0.80 -18.49
N ALA A 185 2.86 -0.05 -18.03
CA ALA A 185 4.10 0.22 -18.74
C ALA A 185 5.25 0.45 -17.76
N VAL A 186 6.48 0.48 -18.26
CA VAL A 186 7.69 0.72 -17.48
C VAL A 186 8.67 1.61 -18.25
N ILE A 187 9.44 2.40 -17.53
CA ILE A 187 10.65 3.05 -18.03
C ILE A 187 11.84 2.45 -17.27
N PHE A 188 12.93 2.17 -17.97
CA PHE A 188 14.19 1.79 -17.34
C PHE A 188 15.12 2.98 -17.26
N LEU A 189 15.97 3.01 -16.26
CA LEU A 189 16.99 4.03 -16.13
C LEU A 189 18.24 3.45 -15.49
N HIS A 190 19.41 3.83 -15.98
CA HIS A 190 20.65 3.64 -15.25
C HIS A 190 21.54 4.86 -15.32
N ASN A 191 22.51 4.94 -14.40
CA ASN A 191 23.51 5.99 -14.39
C ASN A 191 24.86 5.48 -14.90
N HIS A 192 25.60 6.33 -15.60
CA HIS A 192 27.02 6.13 -15.92
C HIS A 192 27.90 7.02 -15.03
N PRO A 193 28.61 6.45 -14.03
CA PRO A 193 29.56 7.19 -13.19
C PRO A 193 30.68 7.88 -13.97
N SER A 194 30.98 7.38 -15.18
CA SER A 194 31.99 7.95 -16.08
C SER A 194 31.63 9.36 -16.60
N GLY A 195 30.35 9.76 -16.51
CA GLY A 195 29.86 11.01 -17.06
C GLY A 195 29.60 11.01 -18.57
N ASN A 196 29.88 9.89 -19.26
CA ASN A 196 29.53 9.71 -20.66
C ASN A 196 28.13 9.06 -20.79
N PRO A 197 27.13 9.71 -21.39
CA PRO A 197 25.80 9.14 -21.53
C PRO A 197 25.65 8.21 -22.75
N GLU A 198 26.70 8.03 -23.58
CA GLU A 198 26.59 7.14 -24.74
C GLU A 198 26.38 5.67 -24.31
N PRO A 199 25.41 4.97 -24.93
CA PRO A 199 25.05 3.62 -24.55
C PRO A 199 26.11 2.62 -25.01
N SER A 200 26.40 1.64 -24.16
CA SER A 200 27.24 0.50 -24.50
C SER A 200 26.48 -0.54 -25.32
N ALA A 201 27.21 -1.52 -25.87
CA ALA A 201 26.59 -2.67 -26.53
C ALA A 201 25.75 -3.52 -25.56
N GLU A 202 26.15 -3.58 -24.29
CA GLU A 202 25.42 -4.30 -23.23
C GLU A 202 24.08 -3.60 -22.93
N ASP A 203 24.07 -2.26 -22.88
CA ASP A 203 22.84 -1.48 -22.66
C ASP A 203 21.83 -1.74 -23.78
N LEU A 204 22.28 -1.71 -25.03
CA LEU A 204 21.46 -2.03 -26.20
C LEU A 204 20.91 -3.47 -26.14
N ALA A 205 21.75 -4.43 -25.75
CA ALA A 205 21.35 -5.84 -25.63
C ALA A 205 20.29 -6.05 -24.54
N ILE A 206 20.52 -5.49 -23.35
CA ILE A 206 19.60 -5.57 -22.21
C ILE A 206 18.27 -4.88 -22.55
N THR A 207 18.33 -3.71 -23.19
CA THR A 207 17.10 -2.97 -23.59
C THR A 207 16.24 -3.82 -24.51
N ARG A 208 16.83 -4.43 -25.55
CA ARG A 208 16.10 -5.30 -26.48
C ARG A 208 15.48 -6.49 -25.75
N GLN A 209 16.25 -7.13 -24.88
CA GLN A 209 15.76 -8.27 -24.09
C GLN A 209 14.57 -7.88 -23.20
N LEU A 210 14.60 -6.71 -22.58
CA LEU A 210 13.52 -6.19 -21.74
C LEU A 210 12.29 -5.80 -22.57
N ILE A 211 12.46 -5.20 -23.75
CA ILE A 211 11.37 -4.89 -24.68
C ILE A 211 10.65 -6.17 -25.10
N ASP A 212 11.40 -7.20 -25.51
CA ASP A 212 10.81 -8.44 -25.98
C ASP A 212 10.10 -9.20 -24.85
N ALA A 213 10.66 -9.21 -23.64
CA ALA A 213 9.97 -9.72 -22.46
C ALA A 213 8.69 -8.94 -22.14
N GLY A 214 8.73 -7.60 -22.24
CA GLY A 214 7.57 -6.74 -22.00
C GLY A 214 6.42 -7.03 -22.96
N LYS A 215 6.72 -7.27 -24.25
CA LYS A 215 5.71 -7.69 -25.25
C LYS A 215 5.01 -8.99 -24.86
N ILE A 216 5.76 -9.99 -24.36
CA ILE A 216 5.21 -11.29 -23.95
C ILE A 216 4.33 -11.14 -22.70
N ILE A 217 4.77 -10.34 -21.73
CA ILE A 217 4.08 -10.15 -20.44
C ILE A 217 2.86 -9.24 -20.58
N GLY A 218 2.82 -8.38 -21.60
CA GLY A 218 1.78 -7.37 -21.79
C GLY A 218 2.04 -6.08 -21.01
N ILE A 219 3.31 -5.76 -20.71
CA ILE A 219 3.73 -4.51 -20.07
C ILE A 219 4.72 -3.81 -20.99
N SER A 220 4.33 -2.65 -21.52
CA SER A 220 5.14 -1.93 -22.53
C SER A 220 6.35 -1.27 -21.90
N VAL A 221 7.51 -1.36 -22.55
CA VAL A 221 8.70 -0.58 -22.18
C VAL A 221 8.65 0.73 -22.96
N HIS A 222 8.40 1.85 -22.28
CA HIS A 222 8.24 3.16 -22.91
C HIS A 222 9.56 3.83 -23.22
N ASP A 223 10.57 3.64 -22.38
CA ASP A 223 11.88 4.25 -22.58
C ASP A 223 12.96 3.51 -21.80
N HIS A 224 14.22 3.75 -22.18
CA HIS A 224 15.40 3.49 -21.39
C HIS A 224 16.26 4.76 -21.34
N ILE A 225 16.47 5.30 -20.14
CA ILE A 225 17.19 6.56 -19.91
C ILE A 225 18.57 6.28 -19.31
N ILE A 226 19.61 6.91 -19.85
CA ILE A 226 20.94 6.92 -19.23
C ILE A 226 21.19 8.30 -18.63
N ILE A 227 21.51 8.38 -17.34
CA ILE A 227 21.93 9.62 -16.68
C ILE A 227 23.46 9.62 -16.51
N ALA A 228 24.12 10.67 -16.96
CA ALA A 228 25.57 10.82 -16.83
C ALA A 228 25.93 12.25 -16.42
N GLY A 229 26.16 12.45 -15.11
CA GLY A 229 26.38 13.78 -14.54
C GLY A 229 25.14 14.66 -14.67
N ASP A 230 25.27 15.79 -15.36
CA ASP A 230 24.17 16.72 -15.65
C ASP A 230 23.50 16.45 -17.02
N ASN A 231 23.98 15.45 -17.77
CA ASN A 231 23.43 15.05 -19.07
C ASN A 231 22.62 13.77 -18.94
N TYR A 232 21.76 13.53 -19.94
CA TYR A 232 21.06 12.26 -20.08
C TYR A 232 20.83 11.94 -21.56
N ILE A 233 20.51 10.67 -21.85
CA ILE A 233 19.93 10.26 -23.14
C ILE A 233 18.66 9.46 -22.91
N SER A 234 17.73 9.56 -23.86
CA SER A 234 16.57 8.69 -23.99
C SER A 234 16.76 7.78 -25.21
N PHE A 235 16.55 6.48 -25.03
CA PHE A 235 16.60 5.53 -26.14
C PHE A 235 15.41 5.75 -27.08
N ALA A 236 14.24 6.09 -26.54
CA ALA A 236 13.06 6.40 -27.34
C ALA A 236 13.31 7.61 -28.25
N GLU A 237 13.84 8.71 -27.71
CA GLU A 237 14.14 9.93 -28.50
C GLU A 237 15.23 9.71 -29.55
N ARG A 238 16.20 8.84 -29.25
CA ARG A 238 17.28 8.47 -30.17
C ARG A 238 16.90 7.36 -31.16
N ASN A 239 15.66 6.86 -31.14
CA ASN A 239 15.19 5.75 -31.97
C ASN A 239 16.05 4.47 -31.82
N LEU A 240 16.41 4.11 -30.58
CA LEU A 240 17.23 2.94 -30.24
C LEU A 240 16.43 1.75 -29.68
N MET A 241 15.09 1.87 -29.62
CA MET A 241 14.17 0.86 -29.07
C MET A 241 13.48 0.01 -30.15
#